data_AF-A0A259DWY8-F1
#
_entry.id   AF-A0A259DWY8-F1
#
_cell.length_a   1.000
_cell.length_b   1.000
_cell.length_c   1.000
_cell.angle_alpha   90.00
_cell.angle_beta   90.00
_cell.angle_gamma   90.00
#
_symmetry.space_group_name_H-M   'P 1'
#
loop_
_entity.id
_entity.type
_entity.pdbx_description
1 polymer ?
#
loop_
_entity_poly.entity_id
_entity_poly.type
_entity_poly.pdbx_seq_one_letter_code
_entity_poly.pdbx_strand_id
1 'polypeptide(L)'
;MGNSTGGHVEMLVFALLAAGFTTNCYDGQFFFDTDHPILDQNGNATTFANTDGGAGTPWFLIDVSRSIKPVILQVRKDFGDIVAKDKVTDDNVFDLNEFRYGVDARMNAGFSFPQLAWGSKQTLDAAHYETAKAALGSMKGDYGRPLGLGTKLLLVVPPSHEGAGRKILQSALVNGGESNPWAGTAELVVVPWLA
;
A
#
# COMPACT_ATOMS: atom_id res chain seq x y z
N MET A 1 -23.68 4.90 7.72
CA MET A 1 -22.96 6.17 7.49
C MET A 1 -21.57 6.14 8.12
N GLY A 2 -21.43 6.04 9.45
CA GLY A 2 -20.13 6.10 10.13
C GLY A 2 -19.04 5.14 9.62
N ASN A 3 -19.36 3.84 9.46
CA ASN A 3 -18.37 2.86 8.96
C ASN A 3 -17.94 3.13 7.50
N SER A 4 -18.87 3.54 6.64
CA SER A 4 -18.59 3.88 5.25
C SER A 4 -17.77 5.18 5.12
N THR A 5 -18.05 6.15 5.99
CA THR A 5 -17.29 7.40 6.10
C THR A 5 -15.87 7.11 6.57
N GLY A 6 -15.70 6.34 7.65
CA GLY A 6 -14.39 5.96 8.16
C GLY A 6 -13.54 5.22 7.12
N GLY A 7 -14.13 4.23 6.44
CA GLY A 7 -13.44 3.42 5.42
C GLY A 7 -13.03 4.14 4.14
N HIS A 8 -13.45 5.40 3.94
CA HIS A 8 -13.14 6.14 2.72
C HIS A 8 -11.63 6.41 2.57
N VAL A 9 -10.92 6.62 3.68
CA VAL A 9 -9.49 6.85 3.70
C VAL A 9 -8.75 5.60 3.20
N GLU A 10 -9.10 4.44 3.75
CA GLU A 10 -8.53 3.16 3.37
C GLU A 10 -8.82 2.84 1.90
N MET A 11 -10.06 3.08 1.46
CA MET A 11 -10.43 2.91 0.04
C MET A 11 -9.55 3.77 -0.87
N LEU A 12 -9.32 5.05 -0.54
CA LEU A 12 -8.45 5.92 -1.34
C LEU A 12 -7.00 5.43 -1.38
N VAL A 13 -6.45 5.10 -0.21
CA VAL A 13 -5.04 4.70 -0.07
C VAL A 13 -4.77 3.37 -0.77
N PHE A 14 -5.61 2.36 -0.54
CA PHE A 14 -5.39 1.03 -1.10
C PHE A 14 -5.80 0.93 -2.57
N ALA A 15 -6.82 1.70 -3.02
CA ALA A 15 -7.09 1.81 -4.44
C ALA A 15 -5.92 2.44 -5.20
N LEU A 16 -5.30 3.50 -4.64
CA LEU A 16 -4.11 4.09 -5.26
C LEU A 16 -2.93 3.11 -5.25
N LEU A 17 -2.69 2.40 -4.14
CA LEU A 17 -1.64 1.38 -4.07
C LEU A 17 -1.84 0.32 -5.17
N ALA A 18 -3.05 -0.22 -5.34
CA ALA A 18 -3.37 -1.17 -6.40
C ALA A 18 -3.15 -0.59 -7.81
N ALA A 19 -3.50 0.69 -8.00
CA ALA A 19 -3.31 1.41 -9.25
C ALA A 19 -1.85 1.79 -9.54
N GLY A 20 -0.90 1.50 -8.63
CA GLY A 20 0.52 1.82 -8.81
C GLY A 20 1.18 1.16 -10.02
N PHE A 21 0.61 0.08 -10.55
CA PHE A 21 1.09 -0.56 -11.79
C PHE A 21 0.63 0.15 -13.08
N THR A 22 -0.26 1.13 -12.98
CA THR A 22 -0.87 1.82 -14.14
C THR A 22 -0.91 3.33 -13.99
N THR A 23 -0.47 3.85 -12.84
CA THR A 23 -0.54 5.28 -12.50
C THR A 23 0.86 5.80 -12.29
N ASN A 24 1.19 6.87 -13.00
CA ASN A 24 2.52 7.46 -12.91
C ASN A 24 2.75 8.08 -11.53
N CYS A 25 3.98 7.96 -11.03
CA CYS A 25 4.44 8.67 -9.85
C CYS A 25 5.19 9.95 -10.23
N TYR A 26 5.86 10.60 -9.27
CA TYR A 26 6.44 11.92 -9.45
C TYR A 26 7.56 11.96 -10.52
N ASP A 27 8.18 10.82 -10.81
CA ASP A 27 9.28 10.69 -11.78
C ASP A 27 8.80 10.42 -13.22
N GLY A 28 7.49 10.29 -13.43
CA GLY A 28 6.88 10.03 -14.74
C GLY A 28 6.76 8.55 -15.12
N GLN A 29 7.31 7.61 -14.35
CA GLN A 29 7.11 6.17 -14.50
C GLN A 29 5.91 5.70 -13.67
N PHE A 30 5.37 4.50 -13.95
CA PHE A 30 4.38 3.90 -13.05
C PHE A 30 4.99 3.72 -11.66
N PHE A 31 4.20 3.78 -10.58
CA PHE A 31 4.76 3.65 -9.23
C PHE A 31 5.42 2.28 -8.98
N PHE A 32 4.93 1.22 -9.64
CA PHE A 32 5.58 -0.08 -9.67
C PHE A 32 6.11 -0.37 -11.06
N ASP A 33 7.40 -0.08 -11.28
CA ASP A 33 8.05 -0.10 -12.59
C ASP A 33 9.49 -0.63 -12.47
N THR A 34 10.03 -1.08 -13.61
CA THR A 34 11.41 -1.56 -13.71
C THR A 34 12.42 -0.45 -13.99
N ASP A 35 11.95 0.74 -14.37
CA ASP A 35 12.78 1.77 -14.99
C ASP A 35 12.74 3.14 -14.27
N HIS A 36 12.70 3.16 -12.94
CA HIS A 36 12.73 4.41 -12.18
C HIS A 36 14.09 5.13 -12.30
N PRO A 37 14.13 6.40 -12.73
CA PRO A 37 15.38 7.13 -12.93
C PRO A 37 16.10 7.42 -11.61
N ILE A 38 17.43 7.23 -11.61
CA ILE A 38 18.31 7.50 -10.47
C ILE A 38 19.73 7.82 -10.95
N LEU A 39 20.54 8.49 -10.12
CA LEU A 39 21.96 8.69 -10.42
C LEU A 39 22.84 7.60 -9.78
N ASP A 40 23.74 7.02 -10.58
CA ASP A 40 24.77 6.09 -10.11
C ASP A 40 25.83 6.80 -9.24
N GLN A 41 26.79 6.04 -8.71
CA GLN A 41 27.86 6.57 -7.84
C GLN A 41 28.72 7.67 -8.51
N ASN A 42 28.79 7.67 -9.84
CA ASN A 42 29.56 8.63 -10.64
C ASN A 42 28.68 9.80 -11.13
N GLY A 43 27.39 9.81 -10.80
CA GLY A 43 26.43 10.82 -11.26
C GLY A 43 25.87 10.58 -12.66
N ASN A 44 26.06 9.38 -13.25
CA ASN A 44 25.42 9.05 -14.52
C ASN A 44 23.99 8.57 -14.29
N ALA A 45 23.10 8.90 -15.23
CA ALA A 45 21.73 8.41 -15.19
C ALA A 45 21.70 6.88 -15.36
N THR A 46 20.96 6.22 -14.48
CA THR A 46 20.65 4.79 -14.51
C THR A 46 19.21 4.59 -14.03
N THR A 47 18.76 3.34 -13.94
CA THR A 47 17.42 3.00 -13.46
C THR A 47 17.46 1.95 -12.37
N PHE A 48 16.37 1.86 -11.60
CA PHE A 48 16.13 0.77 -10.67
C PHE A 48 14.68 0.28 -10.78
N ALA A 49 14.47 -0.97 -10.38
CA ALA A 49 13.16 -1.61 -10.35
C ALA A 49 12.62 -1.71 -8.93
N ASN A 50 11.31 -1.57 -8.76
CA ASN A 50 10.60 -1.89 -7.50
C ASN A 50 9.46 -2.91 -7.71
N THR A 51 9.58 -3.72 -8.75
CA THR A 51 8.66 -4.79 -9.13
C THR A 51 9.43 -5.90 -9.85
N ASP A 52 8.91 -7.13 -9.74
CA ASP A 52 9.30 -8.30 -10.56
C ASP A 52 8.23 -8.67 -11.61
N GLY A 53 7.25 -7.79 -11.80
CA GLY A 53 6.17 -7.96 -12.78
C GLY A 53 5.19 -9.07 -12.38
N GLY A 54 4.86 -9.95 -13.34
CA GLY A 54 3.83 -10.97 -13.21
C GLY A 54 2.44 -10.51 -13.65
N ALA A 55 1.47 -11.42 -13.60
CA ALA A 55 0.10 -11.20 -14.08
C ALA A 55 -0.99 -11.68 -13.09
N GLY A 56 -0.60 -12.18 -11.91
CA GLY A 56 -1.52 -12.62 -10.87
C GLY A 56 -2.09 -11.47 -10.04
N THR A 57 -2.82 -11.84 -8.99
CA THR A 57 -3.33 -10.88 -8.00
C THR A 57 -2.14 -10.22 -7.29
N PRO A 58 -2.10 -8.88 -7.20
CA PRO A 58 -0.96 -8.17 -6.64
C PRO A 58 -0.82 -8.38 -5.13
N TRP A 59 0.43 -8.31 -4.67
CA TRP A 59 0.81 -8.19 -3.27
C TRP A 59 1.97 -7.20 -3.14
N PHE A 60 2.11 -6.61 -1.96
CA PHE A 60 3.04 -5.50 -1.75
C PHE A 60 3.87 -5.72 -0.49
N LEU A 61 5.17 -5.52 -0.58
CA LEU A 61 6.06 -5.47 0.57
C LEU A 61 6.47 -4.02 0.79
N ILE A 62 6.11 -3.43 1.92
CA ILE A 62 6.30 -2.01 2.20
C ILE A 62 7.21 -1.84 3.40
N ASP A 63 8.22 -0.98 3.27
CA ASP A 63 8.98 -0.51 4.43
C ASP A 63 8.32 0.71 5.06
N VAL A 64 8.00 0.58 6.35
CA VAL A 64 7.40 1.64 7.17
C VAL A 64 8.36 2.16 8.25
N SER A 65 9.66 1.90 8.12
CA SER A 65 10.69 2.42 9.05
C SER A 65 10.91 3.93 8.91
N ARG A 66 10.58 4.50 7.73
CA ARG A 66 10.76 5.91 7.42
C ARG A 66 9.56 6.76 7.84
N SER A 67 9.81 8.05 8.06
CA SER A 67 8.78 9.03 8.41
C SER A 67 7.77 9.22 7.28
N ILE A 68 8.22 9.14 6.02
CA ILE A 68 7.38 9.16 4.83
C ILE A 68 7.00 7.72 4.45
N LYS A 69 5.75 7.52 4.03
CA LYS A 69 5.20 6.22 3.58
C LYS A 69 5.05 6.24 2.06
N PRO A 70 5.10 5.09 1.36
CA PRO A 70 5.00 5.04 -0.10
C PRO A 70 3.71 5.65 -0.66
N VAL A 71 2.62 5.60 0.12
CA VAL A 71 1.37 6.29 -0.19
C VAL A 71 1.11 7.33 0.91
N ILE A 72 0.83 8.57 0.50
CA ILE A 72 0.55 9.70 1.38
C ILE A 72 -0.91 10.09 1.20
N LEU A 73 -1.62 10.19 2.32
CA LEU A 73 -2.94 10.82 2.35
C LEU A 73 -2.78 12.34 2.54
N GLN A 74 -3.32 13.10 1.60
CA GLN A 74 -3.46 14.54 1.71
C GLN A 74 -4.90 14.88 2.13
N VAL A 75 -5.05 15.33 3.38
CA VAL A 75 -6.34 15.80 3.91
C VAL A 75 -6.43 17.31 3.74
N ARG A 76 -7.40 17.79 2.96
CA ARG A 76 -7.71 19.22 2.81
C ARG A 76 -8.81 19.66 3.80
N LYS A 77 -9.80 18.79 4.00
CA LYS A 77 -10.87 18.95 4.99
C LYS A 77 -11.16 17.56 5.54
N ASP A 78 -10.89 17.35 6.81
CA ASP A 78 -11.21 16.09 7.48
C ASP A 78 -12.72 15.96 7.68
N PHE A 79 -13.19 14.77 8.09
CA PHE A 79 -14.58 14.55 8.45
C PHE A 79 -14.98 15.53 9.55
N GLY A 80 -15.80 16.50 9.17
CA GLY A 80 -16.35 17.49 10.09
C GLY A 80 -17.53 16.93 10.89
N ASP A 81 -18.28 17.84 11.51
CA ASP A 81 -19.49 17.50 12.24
C ASP A 81 -20.53 16.86 11.33
N ILE A 82 -21.30 15.93 11.90
CA ILE A 82 -22.48 15.38 11.24
C ILE A 82 -23.50 16.51 11.12
N VAL A 83 -23.92 16.78 9.88
CA VAL A 83 -24.99 17.73 9.59
C VAL A 83 -26.31 16.96 9.53
N ALA A 84 -27.28 17.35 10.34
CA ALA A 84 -28.59 16.72 10.43
C ALA A 84 -29.71 17.63 9.93
N LYS A 85 -30.64 17.05 9.16
CA LYS A 85 -31.99 17.56 8.89
C LYS A 85 -33.00 16.56 9.44
N ASP A 86 -33.11 16.56 10.77
CA ASP A 86 -33.89 15.62 11.57
C ASP A 86 -35.10 16.27 12.27
N LYS A 87 -35.38 17.55 11.99
CA LYS A 87 -36.53 18.24 12.58
C LYS A 87 -37.77 17.88 11.79
N VAL A 88 -38.88 17.64 12.49
CA VAL A 88 -40.19 17.38 11.87
C VAL A 88 -40.69 18.53 10.98
N THR A 89 -40.08 19.71 11.11
CA THR A 89 -40.36 20.90 10.31
C THR A 89 -39.44 21.07 9.09
N ASP A 90 -38.46 20.17 8.88
CA ASP A 90 -37.56 20.26 7.73
C ASP A 90 -38.28 19.82 6.45
N ASP A 91 -38.00 20.50 5.32
CA ASP A 91 -38.67 20.24 4.03
C ASP A 91 -38.61 18.76 3.62
N ASN A 92 -37.46 18.09 3.82
CA ASN A 92 -37.32 16.67 3.50
C ASN A 92 -38.21 15.75 4.35
N VAL A 93 -38.52 16.15 5.58
CA VAL A 93 -39.41 15.37 6.44
C VAL A 93 -40.86 15.62 6.05
N PHE A 94 -41.21 16.86 5.73
CA PHE A 94 -42.56 17.21 5.31
C PHE A 94 -42.91 16.64 3.92
N ASP A 95 -42.06 16.86 2.92
CA ASP A 95 -42.33 16.48 1.53
C ASP A 95 -42.09 14.99 1.25
N LEU A 96 -41.07 14.42 1.90
CA LEU A 96 -40.58 13.07 1.57
C LEU A 96 -40.62 12.09 2.75
N ASN A 97 -40.98 12.55 3.96
CA ASN A 97 -40.96 11.74 5.18
C ASN A 97 -39.60 11.06 5.46
N GLU A 98 -38.51 11.75 5.16
CA GLU A 98 -37.13 11.27 5.33
C GLU A 98 -36.34 12.16 6.28
N PHE A 99 -35.60 11.57 7.23
CA PHE A 99 -34.56 12.27 7.98
C PHE A 99 -33.21 12.11 7.29
N ARG A 100 -32.45 13.21 7.16
CA ARG A 100 -31.17 13.21 6.42
C ARG A 100 -30.00 13.55 7.32
N TYR A 101 -28.93 12.80 7.14
CA TYR A 101 -27.65 13.01 7.82
C TYR A 101 -26.56 13.03 6.76
N GLY A 102 -25.61 13.95 6.91
CA GLY A 102 -24.50 14.13 5.98
C GLY A 102 -23.21 14.48 6.69
N VAL A 103 -22.11 14.24 6.01
CA VAL A 103 -20.75 14.62 6.43
C VAL A 103 -20.00 15.10 5.18
N ASP A 104 -19.15 16.12 5.33
CA ASP A 104 -18.35 16.68 4.23
C ASP A 104 -16.86 16.56 4.57
N ALA A 105 -16.11 15.94 3.66
CA ALA A 105 -14.67 15.79 3.73
C ALA A 105 -14.06 15.91 2.33
N ARG A 106 -12.81 16.39 2.28
CA ARG A 106 -12.04 16.52 1.04
C ARG A 106 -10.62 16.06 1.29
N MET A 107 -10.25 14.97 0.66
CA MET A 107 -8.95 14.34 0.78
C MET A 107 -8.59 13.64 -0.53
N ASN A 108 -7.30 13.39 -0.73
CA ASN A 108 -6.79 12.61 -1.85
C ASN A 108 -5.56 11.80 -1.40
N ALA A 109 -5.21 10.75 -2.13
CA ALA A 109 -3.97 10.01 -1.92
C ALA A 109 -2.96 10.32 -3.04
N GLY A 110 -1.67 10.23 -2.75
CA GLY A 110 -0.58 10.39 -3.71
C GLY A 110 0.60 9.47 -3.40
N PHE A 111 1.41 9.18 -4.42
CA PHE A 111 2.64 8.39 -4.26
C PHE A 111 3.78 9.24 -3.72
N SER A 112 4.65 8.62 -2.92
CA SER A 112 5.95 9.18 -2.53
C SER A 112 7.08 8.47 -3.29
N PHE A 113 8.07 7.93 -2.58
CA PHE A 113 9.26 7.30 -3.12
C PHE A 113 9.02 5.81 -3.47
N PRO A 114 9.23 5.41 -4.74
CA PRO A 114 9.11 4.02 -5.19
C PRO A 114 10.02 3.05 -4.42
N GLN A 115 11.18 3.50 -3.94
CA GLN A 115 12.14 2.68 -3.18
C GLN A 115 11.56 2.10 -1.87
N LEU A 116 10.48 2.69 -1.34
CA LEU A 116 9.88 2.28 -0.06
C LEU A 116 8.92 1.10 -0.17
N ALA A 117 8.60 0.67 -1.39
CA ALA A 117 7.66 -0.41 -1.63
C ALA A 117 8.16 -1.33 -2.75
N TRP A 118 7.85 -2.62 -2.63
CA TRP A 118 7.97 -3.60 -3.69
C TRP A 118 6.58 -4.09 -4.04
N GLY A 119 6.17 -3.94 -5.30
CA GLY A 119 4.90 -4.46 -5.79
C GLY A 119 5.15 -5.66 -6.69
N SER A 120 4.44 -6.76 -6.46
CA SER A 120 4.57 -7.96 -7.27
C SER A 120 3.21 -8.52 -7.66
N LYS A 121 3.11 -9.03 -8.89
CA LYS A 121 2.00 -9.85 -9.39
C LYS A 121 2.44 -11.29 -9.66
N GLN A 122 3.60 -11.69 -9.14
CA GLN A 122 4.03 -13.09 -9.15
C GLN A 122 3.25 -13.88 -8.09
N THR A 123 3.36 -15.20 -8.13
CA THR A 123 2.81 -16.06 -7.08
C THR A 123 3.42 -15.68 -5.72
N LEU A 124 2.58 -15.46 -4.71
CA LEU A 124 3.05 -15.21 -3.35
C LEU A 124 3.57 -16.52 -2.74
N ASP A 125 4.89 -16.71 -2.80
CA ASP A 125 5.62 -17.82 -2.21
C ASP A 125 6.93 -17.34 -1.54
N ALA A 126 7.67 -18.26 -0.94
CA ALA A 126 8.90 -17.94 -0.23
C ALA A 126 10.00 -17.36 -1.14
N ALA A 127 10.07 -17.79 -2.41
CA ALA A 127 11.12 -17.37 -3.34
C ALA A 127 10.89 -15.94 -3.83
N HIS A 128 9.66 -15.60 -4.19
CA HIS A 128 9.32 -14.24 -4.58
C HIS A 128 9.33 -13.28 -3.37
N TYR A 129 8.92 -13.76 -2.18
CA TYR A 129 9.06 -12.97 -0.95
C TYR A 129 10.53 -12.64 -0.64
N GLU A 130 11.44 -13.62 -0.76
CA GLU A 130 12.87 -13.41 -0.60
C GLU A 130 13.41 -12.38 -1.60
N THR A 131 13.01 -12.49 -2.86
CA THR A 131 13.38 -11.55 -3.93
C THR A 131 12.95 -10.13 -3.58
N ALA A 132 11.69 -9.93 -3.18
CA ALA A 132 11.15 -8.65 -2.75
C ALA A 132 11.91 -8.07 -1.55
N LYS A 133 12.18 -8.90 -0.52
CA LYS A 133 12.88 -8.47 0.70
C LYS A 133 14.33 -8.08 0.40
N ALA A 134 15.04 -8.86 -0.40
CA ALA A 134 16.42 -8.60 -0.80
C ALA A 134 16.53 -7.33 -1.65
N ALA A 135 15.63 -7.16 -2.63
CA ALA A 135 15.59 -5.97 -3.47
C ALA A 135 15.32 -4.71 -2.64
N LEU A 136 14.32 -4.75 -1.76
CA LEU A 136 13.95 -3.60 -0.92
C LEU A 136 15.07 -3.23 0.06
N GLY A 137 15.73 -4.22 0.68
CA GLY A 137 16.90 -4.00 1.54
C GLY A 137 18.12 -3.42 0.80
N SER A 138 18.20 -3.60 -0.52
CA SER A 138 19.32 -3.16 -1.35
C SER A 138 19.09 -1.82 -2.04
N MET A 139 17.91 -1.20 -1.84
CA MET A 139 17.56 0.08 -2.44
C MET A 139 18.54 1.19 -2.07
N LYS A 140 18.87 2.00 -3.07
CA LYS A 140 19.77 3.15 -2.95
C LYS A 140 19.05 4.43 -3.39
N GLY A 141 19.50 5.55 -2.86
CA GLY A 141 19.22 6.87 -3.41
C GLY A 141 20.29 7.28 -4.41
N ASP A 142 20.18 8.51 -4.91
CA ASP A 142 21.16 9.10 -5.82
C ASP A 142 22.60 9.00 -5.28
N TYR A 143 23.54 8.93 -6.22
CA TYR A 143 24.97 8.80 -5.93
C TYR A 143 25.32 7.51 -5.17
N GLY A 144 24.48 6.48 -5.31
CA GLY A 144 24.67 5.17 -4.72
C GLY A 144 24.51 5.14 -3.19
N ARG A 145 23.89 6.15 -2.58
CA ARG A 145 23.70 6.23 -1.13
C ARG A 145 22.78 5.09 -0.64
N PRO A 146 23.26 4.17 0.22
CA PRO A 146 22.39 3.14 0.80
C PRO A 146 21.29 3.78 1.64
N LEU A 147 20.05 3.34 1.43
CA LEU A 147 18.92 3.88 2.18
C LEU A 147 18.73 3.16 3.53
N GLY A 148 19.18 1.90 3.66
CA GLY A 148 19.00 1.11 4.88
C GLY A 148 17.53 0.78 5.14
N LEU A 149 16.82 0.34 4.10
CA LEU A 149 15.44 -0.13 4.19
C LEU A 149 15.42 -1.63 4.56
N GLY A 150 14.24 -2.19 4.78
CA GLY A 150 14.04 -3.59 5.14
C GLY A 150 13.98 -3.88 6.64
N THR A 151 13.91 -2.84 7.49
CA THR A 151 13.95 -2.99 8.95
C THR A 151 12.57 -3.17 9.58
N LYS A 152 11.56 -2.48 9.05
CA LYS A 152 10.16 -2.61 9.50
C LYS A 152 9.27 -2.79 8.28
N LEU A 153 8.93 -4.04 7.99
CA LEU A 153 8.23 -4.45 6.78
C LEU A 153 6.78 -4.81 7.06
N LEU A 154 5.88 -4.36 6.17
CA LEU A 154 4.49 -4.80 6.07
C LEU A 154 4.31 -5.59 4.78
N LEU A 155 3.81 -6.82 4.86
CA LEU A 155 3.33 -7.56 3.70
C LEU A 155 1.83 -7.29 3.56
N VAL A 156 1.48 -6.44 2.60
CA VAL A 156 0.11 -6.02 2.32
C VAL A 156 -0.47 -6.90 1.22
N VAL A 157 -1.57 -7.60 1.51
CA VAL A 157 -2.17 -8.59 0.61
C VAL A 157 -3.70 -8.47 0.56
N PRO A 158 -4.33 -8.82 -0.55
CA PRO A 158 -5.78 -9.06 -0.59
C PRO A 158 -6.15 -10.35 0.15
N PRO A 159 -7.44 -10.53 0.49
CA PRO A 159 -7.92 -11.73 1.20
C PRO A 159 -7.57 -13.05 0.51
N SER A 160 -7.50 -13.07 -0.83
CA SER A 160 -7.12 -14.26 -1.61
C SER A 160 -5.70 -14.77 -1.31
N HIS A 161 -4.82 -13.89 -0.83
CA HIS A 161 -3.42 -14.18 -0.52
C HIS A 161 -3.15 -14.37 0.98
N GLU A 162 -4.17 -14.25 1.84
CA GLU A 162 -4.01 -14.40 3.30
C GLU A 162 -3.37 -15.74 3.67
N GLY A 163 -3.83 -16.85 3.09
CA GLY A 163 -3.31 -18.18 3.38
C GLY A 163 -1.81 -18.30 3.06
N ALA A 164 -1.40 -17.79 1.91
CA ALA A 164 0.01 -17.78 1.49
C ALA A 164 0.85 -16.87 2.41
N GLY A 165 0.36 -15.67 2.71
CA GLY A 165 1.03 -14.72 3.61
C GLY A 165 1.23 -15.29 5.02
N ARG A 166 0.22 -15.96 5.59
CA ARG A 166 0.34 -16.62 6.91
C ARG A 166 1.33 -17.77 6.88
N LYS A 167 1.34 -18.57 5.81
CA LYS A 167 2.31 -19.65 5.63
C LYS A 167 3.74 -19.13 5.62
N ILE A 168 3.98 -17.99 4.96
CA ILE A 168 5.32 -17.38 4.86
C ILE A 168 5.72 -16.72 6.20
N LEU A 169 4.86 -15.91 6.82
CA LEU A 169 5.27 -15.04 7.93
C LEU A 169 4.95 -15.58 9.32
N GLN A 170 4.04 -16.55 9.45
CA GLN A 170 3.52 -17.00 10.74
C GLN A 170 3.69 -18.51 10.98
N SER A 171 3.96 -19.31 9.94
CA SER A 171 4.21 -20.74 10.13
C SER A 171 5.51 -20.95 10.90
N ALA A 172 5.49 -21.81 11.92
CA ALA A 172 6.69 -22.20 12.66
C ALA A 172 7.60 -23.12 11.83
N LEU A 173 7.00 -23.99 11.01
CA LEU A 173 7.71 -24.99 10.21
C LEU A 173 7.39 -24.84 8.73
N VAL A 174 8.38 -25.15 7.91
CA VAL A 174 8.23 -25.40 6.47
C VAL A 174 8.33 -26.91 6.21
N ASN A 175 7.47 -27.41 5.32
CA ASN A 175 7.46 -28.80 4.82
C ASN A 175 7.50 -29.92 5.89
N GLY A 176 6.97 -29.67 7.09
CA GLY A 176 6.79 -30.71 8.11
C GLY A 176 7.99 -30.94 9.05
N GLY A 177 9.00 -30.07 9.07
CA GLY A 177 10.07 -30.20 10.06
C GLY A 177 11.14 -29.10 10.09
N GLU A 178 11.37 -28.37 9.00
CA GLU A 178 12.39 -27.31 8.95
C GLU A 178 11.86 -26.01 9.55
N SER A 179 12.71 -25.25 10.25
CA SER A 179 12.31 -23.95 10.81
C SER A 179 12.09 -22.94 9.68
N ASN A 180 11.00 -22.19 9.76
CA ASN A 180 10.68 -21.17 8.77
C ASN A 180 11.61 -19.94 8.91
N PRO A 181 12.46 -19.63 7.91
CA PRO A 181 13.37 -18.49 7.98
C PRO A 181 12.67 -17.13 7.87
N TRP A 182 11.44 -17.10 7.34
CA TRP A 182 10.67 -15.87 7.09
C TRP A 182 9.67 -15.55 8.22
N ALA A 183 9.59 -16.41 9.23
CA ALA A 183 8.70 -16.18 10.36
C ALA A 183 9.06 -14.86 11.07
N GLY A 184 8.10 -13.94 11.15
CA GLY A 184 8.30 -12.64 11.79
C GLY A 184 9.17 -11.63 11.04
N THR A 185 9.58 -11.90 9.79
CA THR A 185 10.41 -10.95 9.03
C THR A 185 9.65 -9.77 8.45
N ALA A 186 8.32 -9.81 8.47
CA ALA A 186 7.38 -8.74 8.16
C ALA A 186 6.05 -8.97 8.92
N GLU A 187 5.27 -7.92 9.09
CA GLU A 187 3.89 -8.00 9.61
C GLU A 187 2.92 -8.22 8.44
N LEU A 188 2.07 -9.23 8.54
CA LEU A 188 1.04 -9.50 7.53
C LEU A 188 -0.16 -8.57 7.73
N VAL A 189 -0.50 -7.80 6.70
CA VAL A 189 -1.66 -6.91 6.67
C VAL A 189 -2.59 -7.38 5.55
N VAL A 190 -3.71 -8.00 5.94
CA VAL A 190 -4.75 -8.41 5.00
C VAL A 190 -5.71 -7.24 4.80
N VAL A 191 -5.85 -6.79 3.55
CA VAL A 191 -6.63 -5.60 3.20
C VAL A 191 -7.79 -5.99 2.28
N PRO A 192 -9.03 -5.98 2.78
CA PRO A 192 -10.22 -6.28 1.98
C PRO A 192 -10.43 -5.34 0.79
N TRP A 193 -9.92 -4.11 0.86
CA TRP A 193 -10.03 -3.10 -0.20
C TRP A 193 -9.13 -3.37 -1.42
N LEU A 194 -8.31 -4.42 -1.38
CA LEU A 194 -7.49 -4.89 -2.51
C LEU A 194 -8.13 -6.08 -3.25
N ALA A 195 -9.32 -6.53 -2.81
CA ALA A 195 -10.05 -7.66 -3.39
C ALA A 195 -10.71 -7.31 -4.73
#